data_AF-A0A3M1ZGH1-F1
#
_entry.id   AF-A0A3M1ZGH1-F1
#
_cell.length_a   1.000
_cell.length_b   1.000
_cell.length_c   1.000
_cell.angle_alpha   90.00
_cell.angle_beta   90.00
_cell.angle_gamma   90.00
#
_symmetry.space_group_name_H-M   'P 1'
#
loop_
_entity.id
_entity.type
_entity.pdbx_description
1 polymer ?
#
loop_
_entity_poly.entity_id
_entity_poly.type
_entity_poly.pdbx_seq_one_letter_code
_entity_poly.pdbx_strand_id
1 'polypeptide(L)'
;SSPISISKLVGELEVEKEGIGALLVGLKKVKDDTVRLAMETIIRTAESVDDARQKLEQWFNDSMSRVSEAYQRKMQFFSLAIGLLIAVLVNVDTLQLARTLWEDPVLRADLVQAAEQFDQQAALDTTTDATTTPNSSTTEILEAAQDDATAARQTVQQILDLRLPIGWRWQDLSDLPDDDPLRTDNSNLWNFFPGNNPSHWLGLLLAKIVGCVATMIAIAQGAPFWFDLLNRLTGRGGSKSSE
;
A
#
# COMPACT_ATOMS: atom_id res chain seq x y z
N SER A 1 -56.39 -14.33 30.67
CA SER A 1 -56.23 -13.79 29.30
C SER A 1 -56.75 -12.37 29.32
N SER A 2 -55.88 -11.38 29.48
CA SER A 2 -56.29 -9.97 29.50
C SER A 2 -56.64 -9.54 28.08
N PRO A 3 -57.78 -8.86 27.84
CA PRO A 3 -58.12 -8.38 26.52
C PRO A 3 -57.11 -7.32 26.10
N ILE A 4 -56.43 -7.55 24.98
CA ILE A 4 -55.55 -6.56 24.37
C ILE A 4 -56.45 -5.38 23.96
N SER A 5 -56.26 -4.23 24.59
CA SER A 5 -57.10 -3.05 24.36
C SER A 5 -56.82 -2.49 22.97
N ILE A 6 -57.79 -2.58 22.05
CA ILE A 6 -57.67 -2.15 20.65
C ILE A 6 -57.22 -0.68 20.55
N SER A 7 -57.61 0.18 21.49
CA SER A 7 -57.18 1.58 21.53
C SER A 7 -55.68 1.75 21.76
N LYS A 8 -55.04 0.83 22.49
CA LYS A 8 -53.59 0.86 22.72
C LYS A 8 -52.83 0.50 21.44
N LEU A 9 -53.29 -0.54 20.72
CA LEU A 9 -52.71 -0.94 19.44
C LEU A 9 -52.87 0.13 18.36
N VAL A 10 -54.02 0.82 18.31
CA VAL A 10 -54.25 1.93 17.36
C VAL A 10 -53.30 3.10 17.65
N GLY A 11 -53.12 3.46 18.93
CA GLY A 11 -52.18 4.52 19.32
C GLY A 11 -50.72 4.17 19.02
N GLU A 12 -50.29 2.93 19.24
CA GLU A 12 -48.94 2.47 18.89
C GLU A 12 -48.70 2.54 17.37
N LEU A 13 -49.68 2.14 16.55
CA LEU A 13 -49.61 2.21 15.09
C LEU A 13 -49.62 3.65 14.53
N GLU A 14 -50.32 4.58 15.18
CA GLU A 14 -50.29 6.01 14.79
C GLU A 14 -48.92 6.63 15.06
N VAL A 15 -48.33 6.37 16.22
CA VAL A 15 -46.99 6.89 16.58
C VAL A 15 -45.90 6.36 15.65
N GLU A 16 -45.97 5.08 15.25
CA GLU A 16 -45.03 4.48 14.29
C GLU A 16 -45.09 5.15 12.92
N LYS A 17 -46.30 5.40 12.41
CA LYS A 17 -46.53 6.07 11.13
C LYS A 17 -46.07 7.52 11.15
N GLU A 18 -46.30 8.25 12.24
CA GLU A 18 -45.81 9.61 12.42
C GLU A 18 -44.27 9.68 12.46
N GLY A 19 -43.63 8.72 13.14
CA GLY A 19 -42.17 8.63 13.23
C GLY A 19 -41.50 8.38 11.86
N ILE A 20 -42.03 7.45 11.07
CA ILE A 20 -41.56 7.21 9.69
C ILE A 20 -41.78 8.46 8.81
N GLY A 21 -42.92 9.14 8.97
CA GLY A 21 -43.21 10.39 8.27
C GLY A 21 -42.19 11.49 8.56
N ALA A 22 -41.79 11.67 9.82
CA ALA A 22 -40.78 12.64 10.21
C ALA A 22 -39.39 12.34 9.59
N LEU A 23 -39.00 11.07 9.50
CA LEU A 23 -37.76 10.64 8.85
C LEU A 23 -37.76 10.98 7.34
N LEU A 24 -38.87 10.75 6.65
CA LEU A 24 -39.03 11.10 5.23
C LEU A 24 -38.98 12.62 4.98
N VAL A 25 -39.46 13.43 5.92
CA VAL A 25 -39.30 14.90 5.85
C VAL A 25 -37.84 15.30 6.03
N GLY A 26 -37.13 14.67 6.97
CA GLY A 26 -35.70 14.90 7.21
C GLY A 26 -34.84 14.63 5.97
N LEU A 27 -35.20 13.60 5.19
CA LEU A 27 -34.52 13.22 3.95
C LEU A 27 -34.48 14.32 2.88
N LYS A 28 -35.45 15.23 2.86
CA LYS A 28 -35.45 16.36 1.92
C LYS A 28 -34.24 17.28 2.07
N LYS A 29 -33.52 17.22 3.20
CA LYS A 29 -32.29 17.98 3.45
C LYS A 29 -31.03 17.33 2.86
N VAL A 30 -31.07 16.05 2.48
CA VAL A 30 -29.93 15.35 1.87
C VAL A 30 -29.74 15.87 0.45
N LYS A 31 -28.56 16.44 0.14
CA LYS A 31 -28.30 17.11 -1.14
C LYS A 31 -28.23 16.15 -2.33
N ASP A 32 -27.68 14.95 -2.13
CA ASP A 32 -27.53 13.95 -3.18
C ASP A 32 -28.85 13.21 -3.43
N ASP A 33 -29.37 13.30 -4.66
CA ASP A 33 -30.66 12.70 -5.02
C ASP A 33 -30.62 11.16 -5.02
N THR A 34 -29.48 10.54 -5.33
CA THR A 34 -29.32 9.08 -5.35
C THR A 34 -29.34 8.53 -3.92
N VAL A 35 -28.59 9.16 -3.02
CA VAL A 35 -28.57 8.82 -1.59
C VAL A 35 -29.96 9.04 -1.00
N ARG A 36 -30.62 10.16 -1.35
CA ARG A 36 -31.97 10.45 -0.89
C ARG A 36 -32.96 9.36 -1.30
N LEU A 37 -32.97 8.95 -2.56
CA LEU A 37 -33.87 7.91 -3.08
C LEU A 37 -33.61 6.53 -2.45
N ALA A 38 -32.33 6.19 -2.21
CA ALA A 38 -31.97 4.94 -1.54
C ALA A 38 -32.49 4.91 -0.10
N MET A 39 -32.22 5.96 0.68
CA MET A 39 -32.69 6.09 2.06
C MET A 39 -34.22 6.17 2.15
N GLU A 40 -34.88 6.86 1.21
CA GLU A 40 -36.34 6.90 1.11
C GLU A 40 -36.94 5.51 0.87
N THR A 41 -36.31 4.71 0.00
CA THR A 41 -36.75 3.33 -0.26
C THR A 41 -36.64 2.47 1.00
N ILE A 42 -35.53 2.61 1.74
CA ILE A 42 -35.29 1.88 3.00
C ILE A 42 -36.31 2.27 4.07
N ILE A 43 -36.55 3.58 4.25
CA ILE A 43 -37.50 4.08 5.26
C ILE A 43 -38.94 3.71 4.91
N ARG A 44 -39.32 3.69 3.62
CA ARG A 44 -40.67 3.28 3.17
C ARG A 44 -40.94 1.79 3.31
N THR A 45 -39.90 0.97 3.39
CA THR A 45 -39.99 -0.49 3.54
C THR A 45 -39.74 -0.96 4.98
N ALA A 46 -39.60 -0.02 5.91
CA ALA A 46 -39.48 -0.31 7.33
C ALA A 46 -40.85 -0.42 8.00
N GLU A 47 -40.96 -1.33 8.97
CA GLU A 47 -42.19 -1.52 9.75
C GLU A 47 -42.27 -0.55 10.93
N SER A 48 -41.11 -0.18 11.48
CA SER A 48 -40.99 0.71 12.64
C SER A 48 -39.87 1.74 12.48
N VAL A 49 -39.82 2.72 13.37
CA VAL A 49 -38.71 3.69 13.42
C VAL A 49 -37.38 3.00 13.76
N ASP A 50 -37.41 2.01 14.65
CA ASP A 50 -36.21 1.25 15.03
C ASP A 50 -35.75 0.33 13.89
N ASP A 51 -36.67 -0.29 13.16
CA ASP A 51 -36.38 -1.09 11.96
C ASP A 51 -35.83 -0.21 10.83
N ALA A 52 -36.39 0.99 10.63
CA ALA A 52 -35.88 1.98 9.69
C ALA A 52 -34.44 2.38 10.03
N ARG A 53 -34.16 2.61 11.31
CA ARG A 53 -32.81 2.92 11.80
C ARG A 53 -31.83 1.78 11.52
N GLN A 54 -32.18 0.55 11.88
CA GLN A 54 -31.31 -0.62 11.68
C GLN A 54 -31.01 -0.86 10.19
N LYS A 55 -32.04 -0.78 9.33
CA LYS A 55 -31.86 -0.94 7.89
C LYS A 55 -30.99 0.16 7.27
N LEU A 56 -31.13 1.41 7.74
CA LEU A 56 -30.27 2.52 7.31
C LEU A 56 -28.82 2.33 7.76
N GLU A 57 -28.60 1.90 9.01
CA GLU A 57 -27.28 1.60 9.55
C GLU A 57 -26.59 0.49 8.74
N GLN A 58 -27.32 -0.59 8.47
CA GLN A 58 -26.81 -1.71 7.67
C GLN A 58 -26.47 -1.27 6.24
N TRP A 59 -27.37 -0.55 5.56
CA TRP A 59 -27.12 -0.05 4.22
C TRP A 59 -25.91 0.90 4.17
N PHE A 60 -25.74 1.76 5.18
CA PHE A 60 -24.60 2.65 5.29
C PHE A 60 -23.31 1.84 5.46
N ASN A 61 -23.27 0.88 6.38
CA ASN A 61 -22.11 0.03 6.63
C ASN A 61 -21.71 -0.77 5.38
N ASP A 62 -22.69 -1.36 4.67
CA ASP A 62 -22.47 -2.10 3.43
C ASP A 62 -21.99 -1.20 2.27
N SER A 63 -22.49 0.04 2.23
CA SER A 63 -22.04 1.02 1.24
C SER A 63 -20.63 1.50 1.55
N MET A 64 -20.31 1.72 2.82
CA MET A 64 -19.00 2.17 3.27
C MET A 64 -17.94 1.08 3.07
N SER A 65 -18.24 -0.17 3.41
CA SER A 65 -17.32 -1.30 3.20
C SER A 65 -16.97 -1.45 1.72
N ARG A 66 -17.98 -1.39 0.83
CA ARG A 66 -17.77 -1.48 -0.63
C ARG A 66 -16.93 -0.33 -1.18
N VAL A 67 -17.16 0.89 -0.72
CA VAL A 67 -16.37 2.07 -1.13
C VAL A 67 -14.94 1.97 -0.60
N SER A 68 -14.78 1.56 0.65
CA SER A 68 -13.49 1.38 1.30
C SER A 68 -12.65 0.31 0.61
N GLU A 69 -13.23 -0.85 0.30
CA GLU A 69 -12.55 -1.93 -0.43
C GLU A 69 -12.12 -1.50 -1.82
N ALA A 70 -13.00 -0.82 -2.57
CA ALA A 70 -12.67 -0.32 -3.90
C ALA A 70 -11.54 0.71 -3.87
N TYR A 71 -11.53 1.59 -2.85
CA TYR A 71 -10.46 2.55 -2.63
C TYR A 71 -9.14 1.86 -2.27
N GLN A 72 -9.15 0.94 -1.31
CA GLN A 72 -7.96 0.18 -0.89
C GLN A 72 -7.34 -0.59 -2.06
N ARG A 73 -8.15 -1.27 -2.87
CA ARG A 73 -7.68 -1.99 -4.07
C ARG A 73 -7.04 -1.03 -5.09
N LYS A 74 -7.65 0.13 -5.31
CA LYS A 74 -7.09 1.15 -6.22
C LYS A 74 -5.77 1.70 -5.68
N MET A 75 -5.71 2.02 -4.38
CA MET A 75 -4.51 2.57 -3.76
C MET A 75 -3.35 1.59 -3.78
N GLN A 76 -3.60 0.30 -3.53
CA GLN A 76 -2.59 -0.76 -3.68
C GLN A 76 -2.00 -0.78 -5.10
N PHE A 77 -2.85 -0.69 -6.13
CA PHE A 77 -2.37 -0.63 -7.51
C PHE A 77 -1.57 0.65 -7.80
N PHE A 78 -2.00 1.81 -7.28
CA PHE A 78 -1.24 3.06 -7.41
C PHE A 78 0.13 2.97 -6.74
N SER A 79 0.23 2.39 -5.54
CA SER A 79 1.51 2.19 -4.85
C SER A 79 2.45 1.28 -5.63
N LEU A 80 1.94 0.19 -6.21
CA LEU A 80 2.70 -0.69 -7.10
C LEU A 80 3.17 0.06 -8.36
N ALA A 81 2.30 0.84 -8.98
CA ALA A 81 2.63 1.61 -10.17
C ALA A 81 3.72 2.66 -9.89
N ILE A 82 3.62 3.37 -8.77
CA ILE A 82 4.63 4.35 -8.34
C ILE A 82 5.96 3.66 -8.02
N GLY A 83 5.93 2.53 -7.28
CA GLY A 83 7.13 1.76 -6.97
C GLY A 83 7.85 1.25 -8.22
N LEU A 84 7.09 0.73 -9.20
CA LEU A 84 7.65 0.34 -10.49
C LEU A 84 8.22 1.53 -11.27
N LEU A 85 7.49 2.64 -11.30
CA LEU A 85 7.93 3.86 -11.99
C LEU A 85 9.25 4.35 -11.41
N ILE A 86 9.39 4.40 -10.08
CA ILE A 86 10.63 4.78 -9.42
C ILE A 86 11.75 3.78 -9.75
N ALA A 87 11.49 2.47 -9.63
CA ALA A 87 12.48 1.44 -9.95
C ALA A 87 13.02 1.56 -11.38
N VAL A 88 12.13 1.79 -12.35
CA VAL A 88 12.50 1.98 -13.76
C VAL A 88 13.21 3.31 -13.98
N LEU A 89 12.74 4.42 -13.41
CA LEU A 89 13.37 5.74 -13.61
C LEU A 89 14.77 5.80 -13.01
N VAL A 90 14.95 5.29 -11.80
CA VAL A 90 16.24 5.28 -11.09
C VAL A 90 17.12 4.12 -11.55
N ASN A 91 16.57 3.18 -12.34
CA ASN A 91 17.24 1.97 -12.80
C ASN A 91 17.70 1.05 -11.65
N VAL A 92 16.92 0.99 -10.56
CA VAL A 92 17.21 0.16 -9.40
C VAL A 92 16.42 -1.13 -9.51
N ASP A 93 17.14 -2.25 -9.56
CA ASP A 93 16.54 -3.57 -9.51
C ASP A 93 17.19 -4.44 -8.43
N THR A 94 16.37 -5.22 -7.72
CA THR A 94 16.82 -6.03 -6.57
C THR A 94 17.88 -7.05 -6.95
N LEU A 95 17.81 -7.62 -8.16
CA LEU A 95 18.77 -8.63 -8.62
C LEU A 95 20.15 -8.02 -8.83
N GLN A 96 20.21 -6.86 -9.50
CA GLN A 96 21.46 -6.12 -9.71
C GLN A 96 22.05 -5.70 -8.37
N LEU A 97 21.25 -5.09 -7.48
CA LEU A 97 21.74 -4.66 -6.18
C LEU A 97 22.28 -5.83 -5.35
N ALA A 98 21.55 -6.96 -5.31
CA ALA A 98 22.00 -8.15 -4.62
C ALA A 98 23.32 -8.69 -5.18
N ARG A 99 23.45 -8.73 -6.51
CA ARG A 99 24.69 -9.18 -7.17
C ARG A 99 25.86 -8.25 -6.88
N THR A 100 25.66 -6.94 -6.98
CA THR A 100 26.70 -5.94 -6.68
C THR A 100 27.18 -6.06 -5.23
N LEU A 101 26.27 -6.16 -4.26
CA LEU A 101 26.63 -6.31 -2.84
C LEU A 101 27.28 -7.66 -2.53
N TRP A 102 26.97 -8.69 -3.30
CA TRP A 102 27.60 -9.99 -3.17
C TRP A 102 29.04 -9.98 -3.69
N GLU A 103 29.25 -9.37 -4.87
CA GLU A 103 30.54 -9.34 -5.58
C GLU A 103 31.53 -8.30 -5.00
N ASP A 104 31.05 -7.18 -4.45
CA ASP A 104 31.90 -6.13 -3.87
C ASP A 104 31.91 -6.15 -2.33
N PRO A 105 32.99 -6.65 -1.68
CA PRO A 105 33.08 -6.70 -0.23
C PRO A 105 33.28 -5.32 0.43
N VAL A 106 33.83 -4.33 -0.29
CA VAL A 106 34.07 -2.99 0.24
C VAL A 106 32.75 -2.24 0.33
N LEU A 107 31.99 -2.24 -0.78
CA LEU A 107 30.65 -1.64 -0.80
C LEU A 107 29.73 -2.26 0.25
N ARG A 108 29.81 -3.57 0.44
CA ARG A 108 29.05 -4.27 1.49
C ARG A 108 29.46 -3.80 2.89
N ALA A 109 30.74 -3.59 3.15
CA ALA A 109 31.22 -3.10 4.45
C ALA A 109 30.75 -1.66 4.72
N ASP A 110 30.82 -0.77 3.73
CA ASP A 110 30.35 0.61 3.83
C ASP A 110 28.84 0.66 4.08
N LEU A 111 28.06 -0.20 3.41
CA LEU A 111 26.61 -0.30 3.63
C LEU A 111 26.27 -0.82 5.03
N VAL A 112 27.00 -1.81 5.54
CA VAL A 112 26.84 -2.31 6.92
C VAL A 112 27.14 -1.20 7.93
N GLN A 113 28.20 -0.44 7.73
CA GLN A 113 28.55 0.69 8.59
C GLN A 113 27.46 1.77 8.59
N ALA A 114 26.89 2.09 7.43
CA ALA A 114 25.75 3.01 7.33
C ALA A 114 24.51 2.48 8.06
N ALA A 115 24.23 1.17 7.95
CA ALA A 115 23.11 0.54 8.64
C ALA A 115 23.28 0.53 10.18
N GLU A 116 24.50 0.31 10.69
CA GLU A 116 24.79 0.37 12.14
C GLU A 116 24.58 1.77 12.73
N GLN A 117 24.76 2.83 11.93
CA GLN A 117 24.43 4.20 12.32
C GLN A 117 22.92 4.43 12.36
N PHE A 118 22.17 3.80 11.44
CA PHE A 118 20.72 3.87 11.39
C PHE A 118 20.04 3.14 12.55
N ASP A 119 20.50 1.95 12.93
CA ASP A 119 19.92 1.19 14.07
C ASP A 119 19.99 1.97 15.39
N GLN A 120 21.04 2.79 15.57
CA GLN A 120 21.17 3.68 16.73
C GLN A 120 20.14 4.83 16.72
N GLN A 121 19.65 5.21 15.54
CA GLN A 121 18.66 6.26 15.33
C GLN A 121 17.23 5.70 15.39
N ALA A 122 16.97 4.56 14.74
CA ALA A 122 15.67 3.89 14.73
C ALA A 122 15.27 3.29 16.10
N ALA A 123 16.25 2.93 16.95
CA ALA A 123 15.98 2.52 18.33
C ALA A 123 15.33 3.63 19.18
N LEU A 124 15.36 4.89 18.73
CA LEU A 124 14.71 6.02 19.40
C LEU A 124 13.24 6.21 18.98
N ASP A 125 12.82 5.64 17.83
CA ASP A 125 11.53 5.92 17.18
C ASP A 125 10.53 4.73 17.23
N THR A 126 10.82 3.68 18.00
CA THR A 126 9.94 2.50 18.11
C THR A 126 8.70 2.80 18.97
N THR A 127 7.80 3.65 18.47
CA THR A 127 6.43 3.82 18.98
C THR A 127 5.47 4.30 17.89
N THR A 128 5.46 3.68 16.71
CA THR A 128 4.30 3.81 15.81
C THR A 128 3.96 2.45 15.21
N ASP A 129 3.03 1.78 15.87
CA ASP A 129 2.40 0.55 15.42
C ASP A 129 1.61 0.85 14.13
N ALA A 130 2.01 0.25 13.02
CA ALA A 130 1.30 0.36 11.74
C ALA A 130 0.02 -0.48 11.77
N THR A 131 -0.91 -0.13 12.65
CA THR A 131 -2.30 -0.58 12.57
C THR A 131 -3.10 0.52 11.90
N THR A 132 -3.34 0.33 10.60
CA THR A 132 -4.23 1.15 9.79
C THR A 132 -5.63 1.13 10.39
N THR A 133 -5.92 2.10 11.25
CA THR A 133 -7.26 2.33 11.79
C THR A 133 -8.04 3.08 10.71
N PRO A 134 -9.23 2.63 10.25
CA PRO A 134 -9.90 3.22 9.07
C PRO A 134 -10.48 4.63 9.26
N ASN A 135 -10.11 5.36 10.32
CA ASN A 135 -10.80 6.58 10.74
C ASN A 135 -9.87 7.72 11.15
N SER A 136 -8.66 7.76 10.61
CA SER A 136 -7.77 8.92 10.74
C SER A 136 -8.17 9.97 9.70
N SER A 137 -8.24 11.23 10.13
CA SER A 137 -8.59 12.34 9.25
C SER A 137 -7.53 12.51 8.16
N THR A 138 -7.91 13.01 6.98
CA THR A 138 -6.98 13.20 5.83
C THR A 138 -5.72 13.96 6.22
N THR A 139 -5.80 14.84 7.22
CA THR A 139 -4.68 15.63 7.74
C THR A 139 -3.62 14.78 8.46
N GLU A 140 -4.01 13.82 9.30
CA GLU A 140 -3.09 12.99 10.08
C GLU A 140 -2.30 12.02 9.18
N ILE A 141 -2.93 11.52 8.12
CA ILE A 141 -2.25 10.68 7.12
C ILE A 141 -1.25 11.50 6.30
N LEU A 142 -1.55 12.77 6.01
CA LEU A 142 -0.63 13.65 5.28
C LEU A 142 0.58 14.05 6.12
N GLU A 143 0.40 14.32 7.41
CA GLU A 143 1.48 14.67 8.33
C GLU A 143 2.42 13.47 8.55
N ALA A 144 1.89 12.28 8.84
CA ALA A 144 2.70 11.07 8.97
C ALA A 144 3.46 10.73 7.68
N ALA A 145 2.81 10.86 6.51
CA ALA A 145 3.48 10.65 5.23
C ALA A 145 4.56 11.69 4.91
N GLN A 146 4.44 12.92 5.45
CA GLN A 146 5.47 13.96 5.31
C GLN A 146 6.70 13.66 6.15
N ASP A 147 6.50 13.24 7.40
CA ASP A 147 7.59 12.89 8.32
C ASP A 147 8.39 11.69 7.79
N ASP A 148 7.70 10.63 7.35
CA ASP A 148 8.30 9.48 6.69
C ASP A 148 9.08 9.88 5.41
N ALA A 149 8.52 10.80 4.62
CA ALA A 149 9.18 11.29 3.41
C ALA A 149 10.43 12.12 3.72
N THR A 150 10.48 12.87 4.82
CA THR A 150 11.70 13.59 5.24
C THR A 150 12.78 12.64 5.77
N ALA A 151 12.42 11.66 6.59
CA ALA A 151 13.34 10.63 7.05
C ALA A 151 13.93 9.85 5.86
N ALA A 152 13.08 9.43 4.92
CA ALA A 152 13.52 8.75 3.70
C ALA A 152 14.48 9.61 2.86
N ARG A 153 14.26 10.91 2.74
CA ARG A 153 15.17 11.82 2.02
C ARG A 153 16.55 11.87 2.66
N GLN A 154 16.63 11.92 3.99
CA GLN A 154 17.90 11.95 4.72
C GLN A 154 18.67 10.64 4.53
N THR A 155 17.99 9.50 4.60
CA THR A 155 18.58 8.19 4.34
C THR A 155 19.06 8.05 2.90
N VAL A 156 18.25 8.50 1.94
CA VAL A 156 18.63 8.48 0.52
C VAL A 156 19.88 9.33 0.28
N GLN A 157 20.02 10.48 0.95
CA GLN A 157 21.24 11.30 0.82
C GLN A 157 22.50 10.58 1.33
N GLN A 158 22.42 9.89 2.47
CA GLN A 158 23.53 9.08 2.98
C GLN A 158 23.88 7.93 2.03
N ILE A 159 22.89 7.27 1.45
CA ILE A 159 23.08 6.17 0.50
C ILE A 159 23.64 6.66 -0.84
N LEU A 160 23.27 7.87 -1.30
CA LEU A 160 23.81 8.45 -2.52
C LEU A 160 25.30 8.76 -2.39
N ASP A 161 25.78 9.12 -1.21
CA ASP A 161 27.22 9.31 -0.93
C ASP A 161 28.01 8.00 -1.07
N LEU A 162 27.38 6.83 -0.91
CA LEU A 162 27.99 5.50 -1.13
C LEU A 162 28.22 5.17 -2.62
N ARG A 163 27.91 6.08 -3.56
CA ARG A 163 28.11 5.90 -5.01
C ARG A 163 27.58 4.56 -5.54
N LEU A 164 26.37 4.19 -5.14
CA LEU A 164 25.73 3.00 -5.67
C LEU A 164 25.64 3.06 -7.21
N PRO A 165 25.82 1.92 -7.91
CA PRO A 165 25.61 1.84 -9.34
C PRO A 165 24.11 1.90 -9.65
N ILE A 166 23.57 3.11 -9.64
CA ILE A 166 22.20 3.44 -10.02
C ILE A 166 22.20 4.25 -11.32
N GLY A 167 21.06 4.25 -12.00
CA GLY A 167 20.86 5.02 -13.23
C GLY A 167 21.12 4.25 -14.52
N TRP A 168 20.54 4.75 -15.59
CA TRP A 168 20.68 4.20 -16.93
C TRP A 168 22.00 4.61 -17.55
N ARG A 169 22.71 3.63 -18.10
CA ARG A 169 23.89 3.87 -18.93
C ARG A 169 23.48 3.79 -20.40
N TRP A 170 24.03 4.71 -21.18
CA TRP A 170 23.90 4.74 -22.62
C TRP A 170 25.30 4.68 -23.21
N GLN A 171 25.82 3.46 -23.38
CA GLN A 171 27.14 3.25 -23.95
C GLN A 171 27.04 2.29 -25.13
N ASP A 172 27.57 2.73 -26.27
CA ASP A 172 27.68 1.91 -27.48
C ASP A 172 28.62 0.73 -27.23
N LEU A 173 28.24 -0.47 -27.71
CA LEU A 173 28.99 -1.71 -27.56
C LEU A 173 29.43 -2.30 -28.91
N SER A 174 29.21 -1.60 -30.02
CA SER A 174 29.54 -2.10 -31.36
C SER A 174 31.02 -2.42 -31.53
N ASP A 175 31.91 -1.66 -30.87
CA ASP A 175 33.36 -1.84 -30.93
C ASP A 175 33.92 -2.73 -29.79
N LEU A 176 33.07 -3.25 -28.90
CA LEU A 176 33.50 -4.05 -27.75
C LEU A 176 33.55 -5.56 -28.08
N PRO A 177 34.60 -6.28 -27.63
CA PRO A 177 34.65 -7.74 -27.70
C PRO A 177 33.42 -8.42 -27.09
N ASP A 178 33.03 -9.59 -27.60
CA ASP A 178 31.86 -10.35 -27.13
C ASP A 178 31.94 -10.77 -25.65
N ASP A 179 33.16 -10.91 -25.12
CA ASP A 179 33.45 -11.28 -23.73
C ASP A 179 33.55 -10.07 -22.78
N ASP A 180 33.35 -8.84 -23.28
CA ASP A 180 33.43 -7.65 -22.45
C ASP A 180 32.30 -7.64 -21.39
N PRO A 181 32.63 -7.41 -20.10
CA PRO A 181 31.64 -7.41 -19.02
C PRO A 181 30.51 -6.40 -19.23
N LEU A 182 30.76 -5.31 -19.97
CA LEU A 182 29.74 -4.31 -20.31
C LEU A 182 28.60 -4.88 -21.15
N ARG A 183 28.81 -5.98 -21.90
CA ARG A 183 27.73 -6.66 -22.66
C ARG A 183 26.74 -7.40 -21.77
N THR A 184 27.11 -7.67 -20.52
CA THR A 184 26.24 -8.31 -19.52
C THR A 184 25.74 -7.32 -18.45
N ASP A 185 26.07 -6.04 -18.59
CA ASP A 185 25.67 -4.99 -17.67
C ASP A 185 24.17 -4.66 -17.84
N ASN A 186 23.39 -4.97 -16.81
CA ASN A 186 21.95 -4.69 -16.75
C ASN A 186 21.61 -3.20 -16.63
N SER A 187 22.60 -2.34 -16.36
CA SER A 187 22.38 -0.90 -16.32
C SER A 187 22.43 -0.24 -17.70
N ASN A 188 22.99 -0.90 -18.70
CA ASN A 188 23.14 -0.35 -20.05
C ASN A 188 21.95 -0.70 -20.94
N LEU A 189 21.22 0.33 -21.39
CA LEU A 189 20.02 0.15 -22.22
C LEU A 189 20.32 -0.50 -23.58
N TRP A 190 21.52 -0.29 -24.10
CA TRP A 190 21.95 -0.88 -25.36
C TRP A 190 21.96 -2.42 -25.34
N ASN A 191 22.06 -3.05 -24.18
CA ASN A 191 22.08 -4.51 -24.05
C ASN A 191 20.71 -5.17 -24.28
N PHE A 192 19.61 -4.41 -24.21
CA PHE A 192 18.26 -4.96 -24.40
C PHE A 192 17.81 -4.99 -25.86
N PHE A 193 18.62 -4.47 -26.79
CA PHE A 193 18.28 -4.46 -28.21
C PHE A 193 18.85 -5.71 -28.92
N PRO A 194 18.03 -6.45 -29.68
CA PRO A 194 18.44 -7.70 -30.32
C PRO A 194 19.53 -7.47 -31.39
N GLY A 195 19.59 -6.29 -32.00
CA GLY A 195 20.63 -5.95 -32.98
C GLY A 195 22.02 -5.73 -32.36
N ASN A 196 22.11 -5.47 -31.06
CA ASN A 196 23.36 -5.20 -30.37
C ASN A 196 23.84 -6.41 -29.55
N ASN A 197 22.93 -7.10 -28.85
CA ASN A 197 23.29 -8.30 -28.08
C ASN A 197 22.36 -9.50 -28.39
N PRO A 198 22.47 -10.11 -29.58
CA PRO A 198 21.50 -11.10 -30.05
C PRO A 198 21.41 -12.37 -29.19
N SER A 199 22.49 -12.76 -28.50
CA SER A 199 22.52 -13.95 -27.65
C SER A 199 21.93 -13.73 -26.25
N HIS A 200 22.07 -12.53 -25.67
CA HIS A 200 21.72 -12.29 -24.26
C HIS A 200 20.60 -11.27 -24.04
N TRP A 201 20.20 -10.48 -25.05
CA TRP A 201 19.23 -9.37 -24.88
C TRP A 201 17.94 -9.79 -24.16
N LEU A 202 17.37 -10.95 -24.53
CA LEU A 202 16.10 -11.43 -23.95
C LEU A 202 16.30 -11.88 -22.51
N GLY A 203 17.40 -12.58 -22.22
CA GLY A 203 17.73 -13.04 -20.88
C GLY A 203 17.96 -11.86 -19.93
N LEU A 204 18.69 -10.84 -20.39
CA LEU A 204 18.91 -9.61 -19.63
C LEU A 204 17.60 -8.84 -19.43
N LEU A 205 16.74 -8.74 -20.45
CA LEU A 205 15.44 -8.10 -20.34
C LEU A 205 14.55 -8.79 -19.32
N LEU A 206 14.47 -10.13 -19.35
CA LEU A 206 13.70 -10.90 -18.39
C LEU A 206 14.26 -10.76 -16.97
N ALA A 207 15.58 -10.84 -16.80
CA ALA A 207 16.22 -10.62 -15.51
C ALA A 207 15.92 -9.20 -14.97
N LYS A 208 15.93 -8.19 -15.85
CA LYS A 208 15.59 -6.81 -15.49
C LYS A 208 14.12 -6.68 -15.07
N ILE A 209 13.20 -7.30 -15.79
CA ILE A 209 11.78 -7.30 -15.43
C ILE A 209 11.59 -7.98 -14.07
N VAL A 210 12.22 -9.13 -13.83
CA VAL A 210 12.14 -9.84 -12.55
C VAL A 210 12.70 -8.99 -11.41
N GLY A 211 13.85 -8.33 -11.61
CA GLY A 211 14.42 -7.42 -10.61
C GLY A 211 13.56 -6.19 -10.32
N CYS A 212 12.96 -5.59 -11.35
CA CYS A 212 12.06 -4.46 -11.20
C CYS A 212 10.77 -4.86 -10.47
N VAL A 213 10.21 -6.04 -10.76
CA VAL A 213 9.04 -6.59 -10.07
C VAL A 213 9.37 -6.88 -8.61
N ALA A 214 10.53 -7.48 -8.32
CA ALA A 214 10.98 -7.70 -6.95
C ALA A 214 11.11 -6.38 -6.17
N THR A 215 11.67 -5.34 -6.80
CA THR A 215 11.81 -3.99 -6.21
C THR A 215 10.45 -3.34 -5.97
N MET A 216 9.54 -3.44 -6.93
CA MET A 216 8.16 -2.95 -6.82
C MET A 216 7.44 -3.59 -5.63
N ILE A 217 7.53 -4.91 -5.49
CA ILE A 217 6.93 -5.64 -4.37
C ILE A 217 7.58 -5.24 -3.05
N ALA A 218 8.91 -5.08 -3.03
CA ALA A 218 9.64 -4.66 -1.84
C ALA A 218 9.18 -3.28 -1.35
N ILE A 219 9.00 -2.33 -2.28
CA ILE A 219 8.47 -0.99 -1.99
C ILE A 219 7.02 -1.07 -1.50
N ALA A 220 6.17 -1.91 -2.12
CA ALA A 220 4.76 -1.99 -1.79
C ALA A 220 4.47 -2.60 -0.41
N GLN A 221 5.29 -3.55 0.06
CA GLN A 221 5.12 -4.20 1.36
C GLN A 221 5.79 -3.44 2.51
N GLY A 222 6.79 -2.61 2.22
CA GLY A 222 7.49 -1.80 3.23
C GLY A 222 8.44 -2.58 4.14
N ALA A 223 9.24 -1.84 4.92
CA ALA A 223 10.25 -2.40 5.83
C ALA A 223 9.71 -3.34 6.92
N PRO A 224 8.53 -3.10 7.56
CA PRO A 224 8.04 -3.97 8.63
C PRO A 224 7.83 -5.42 8.21
N PHE A 225 7.33 -5.65 6.98
CA PHE A 225 7.17 -6.99 6.42
C PHE A 225 8.51 -7.74 6.31
N TRP A 226 9.52 -7.07 5.74
CA TRP A 226 10.85 -7.67 5.56
C TRP A 226 11.56 -7.89 6.88
N PHE A 227 11.38 -6.99 7.86
CA PHE A 227 11.91 -7.16 9.21
C PHE A 227 11.30 -8.37 9.92
N ASP A 228 9.97 -8.55 9.85
CA ASP A 228 9.31 -9.75 10.39
C ASP A 228 9.80 -11.02 9.67
N LEU A 229 9.93 -11.01 8.34
CA LEU A 229 10.47 -12.13 7.58
C LEU A 229 11.90 -12.49 8.02
N LEU A 230 12.77 -11.50 8.21
CA LEU A 230 14.15 -11.68 8.68
C LEU A 230 14.18 -12.21 10.12
N ASN A 231 13.33 -11.71 11.02
CA ASN A 231 13.22 -12.20 12.40
C ASN A 231 12.77 -13.67 12.46
N ARG A 232 11.89 -14.08 11.53
CA ARG A 232 11.48 -15.49 11.39
C ARG A 232 12.63 -16.37 10.91
N LEU A 233 13.37 -15.92 9.89
CA LEU A 233 14.50 -16.66 9.33
C LEU A 233 15.69 -16.79 10.29
N THR A 234 15.95 -15.74 11.08
CA THR A 234 17.01 -15.74 12.11
C THR A 234 16.59 -16.47 13.40
N GLY A 235 15.40 -17.09 13.43
CA GLY A 235 14.92 -17.92 14.54
C GLY A 235 14.42 -17.14 15.76
N ARG A 236 14.31 -15.81 15.68
CA ARG A 236 13.90 -14.95 16.80
C ARG A 236 12.37 -14.86 16.98
N GLY A 237 11.59 -15.33 16.01
CA GLY A 237 10.12 -15.37 16.03
C GLY A 237 9.48 -16.63 16.63
N GLY A 238 10.28 -17.57 17.17
CA GLY A 238 9.80 -18.85 17.70
C GLY A 238 9.98 -18.99 19.21
N SER A 239 9.35 -18.14 20.03
CA SER A 239 9.18 -18.46 21.44
C SER A 239 7.80 -18.05 21.95
N LYS A 240 6.93 -19.05 22.08
CA LYS A 240 5.90 -19.25 23.12
C LYS A 240 4.87 -20.26 22.59
N SER A 241 5.26 -21.53 22.54
CA SER A 241 4.30 -22.59 22.86
C SER A 241 4.28 -22.69 24.38
N SER A 242 3.20 -22.18 24.96
CA SER A 242 2.87 -22.30 26.38
C SER A 242 2.76 -23.75 26.82
N GLU A 243 3.05 -23.95 28.12
CA GLU A 243 2.76 -25.12 28.96
C GLU A 243 1.38 -25.76 28.72
#